data_AF-A0A1F9AJF9-F1
#
_entry.id   AF-A0A1F9AJF9-F1
#
_cell.length_a   1.000
_cell.length_b   1.000
_cell.length_c   1.000
_cell.angle_alpha   90.00
_cell.angle_beta   90.00
_cell.angle_gamma   90.00
#
_symmetry.space_group_name_H-M   'P 1'
#
loop_
_entity.id
_entity.type
_entity.pdbx_description
1 polymer ?
#
loop_
_entity_poly.entity_id
_entity_poly.type
_entity_poly.pdbx_seq_one_letter_code
_entity_poly.pdbx_strand_id
1 'polypeptide(L)'
;MFTGWGLFFLVLFAFGQAAAREKVWVSSYDAKLKAEKSASSETIATLPLGTELLVFSFDDRWYHVSTADGKKGFLYRGRVSFEPPTGAQGKVGEDPLGKLLSGVADSNIKGDSADTSRSIRPLTVEKEKKKEPKNELVLQDELNNLLSRRITSSQIDRFLLEGKVGEYGE
;
A
#
# COMPACT_ATOMS: atom_id res chain seq x y z
N MET A 1 69.54 -30.25 9.36
CA MET A 1 69.61 -29.77 7.96
C MET A 1 68.18 -29.45 7.55
N PHE A 2 67.82 -28.17 7.53
CA PHE A 2 67.61 -27.37 6.30
C PHE A 2 66.49 -28.00 5.44
N THR A 3 65.38 -27.38 5.07
CA THR A 3 64.87 -25.99 5.08
C THR A 3 63.53 -26.09 4.34
N GLY A 4 62.53 -25.24 4.62
CA GLY A 4 61.41 -25.12 3.66
C GLY A 4 60.15 -24.51 4.20
N TRP A 5 60.21 -23.22 4.49
CA TRP A 5 59.07 -22.32 4.64
C TRP A 5 58.20 -22.40 3.37
N GLY A 6 56.93 -22.77 3.51
CA GLY A 6 55.94 -22.78 2.43
C GLY A 6 54.71 -21.99 2.85
N LEU A 7 54.92 -20.68 3.03
CA LEU A 7 53.89 -19.69 3.31
C LEU A 7 53.04 -19.51 2.04
N PHE A 8 52.04 -20.38 1.83
CA PHE A 8 51.09 -20.20 0.74
C PHE A 8 49.85 -19.49 1.27
N PHE A 9 49.93 -18.16 1.23
CA PHE A 9 48.85 -17.21 1.43
C PHE A 9 47.71 -17.52 0.45
N LEU A 10 46.73 -18.30 0.89
CA LEU A 10 45.48 -18.49 0.14
C LEU A 10 44.55 -17.34 0.50
N VAL A 11 44.85 -16.16 -0.08
CA VAL A 11 43.90 -15.04 -0.15
C VAL A 11 42.83 -15.45 -1.14
N LEU A 12 41.80 -16.14 -0.64
CA LEU A 12 40.59 -16.34 -1.41
C LEU A 12 39.88 -14.99 -1.46
N PHE A 13 39.92 -14.41 -2.66
CA PHE A 13 39.28 -13.18 -3.07
C PHE A 13 37.78 -13.25 -2.78
N ALA A 14 37.36 -12.82 -1.60
CA ALA A 14 35.96 -12.57 -1.30
C ALA A 14 35.54 -11.31 -2.06
N PHE A 15 35.25 -11.48 -3.36
CA PHE A 15 34.55 -10.48 -4.14
C PHE A 15 33.14 -10.39 -3.57
N GLY A 16 32.99 -9.56 -2.54
CA GLY A 16 31.69 -9.11 -2.08
C GLY A 16 31.06 -8.36 -3.24
N GLN A 17 30.28 -9.06 -4.05
CA GLN A 17 29.39 -8.45 -5.01
C GLN A 17 28.39 -7.64 -4.18
N ALA A 18 28.69 -6.36 -3.98
CA ALA A 18 27.69 -5.37 -3.62
C ALA A 18 26.82 -5.18 -4.86
N ALA A 19 26.00 -6.19 -5.16
CA ALA A 19 24.92 -6.05 -6.11
C ALA A 19 24.13 -4.83 -5.67
N ALA A 20 23.99 -3.85 -6.56
CA ALA A 20 23.14 -2.71 -6.33
C ALA A 20 21.73 -3.26 -6.07
N ARG A 21 21.30 -3.20 -4.80
CA ARG A 21 19.97 -3.64 -4.40
C ARG A 21 19.00 -2.51 -4.70
N GLU A 22 17.96 -2.84 -5.45
CA GLU A 22 16.90 -1.90 -5.74
C GLU A 22 16.19 -1.48 -4.44
N LYS A 23 15.80 -0.21 -4.38
CA LYS A 23 15.14 0.38 -3.22
C LYS A 23 13.65 0.47 -3.47
N VAL A 24 12.87 0.05 -2.48
CA VAL A 24 11.41 0.21 -2.47
C VAL A 24 10.96 0.75 -1.13
N TRP A 25 9.78 1.39 -1.11
CA TRP A 25 9.17 1.96 0.06
C TRP A 25 7.85 1.27 0.36
N VAL A 26 7.57 1.03 1.63
CA VAL A 26 6.26 0.56 2.06
C VAL A 26 5.21 1.62 1.75
N SER A 27 4.17 1.26 0.99
CA SER A 27 3.10 2.16 0.52
C SER A 27 1.75 1.94 1.23
N SER A 28 1.68 0.99 2.17
CA SER A 28 0.44 0.61 2.87
C SER A 28 0.61 0.56 4.40
N TYR A 29 -0.44 0.86 5.15
CA TYR A 29 -0.41 0.91 6.63
C TYR A 29 -0.38 -0.44 7.35
N ASP A 30 -0.57 -1.56 6.65
CA ASP A 30 -0.54 -2.93 7.23
C ASP A 30 0.35 -3.87 6.40
N ALA A 31 1.56 -3.38 6.08
CA ALA A 31 2.52 -4.15 5.31
C ALA A 31 3.21 -5.20 6.21
N LYS A 32 2.88 -6.47 6.00
CA LYS A 32 3.39 -7.60 6.79
C LYS A 32 4.58 -8.24 6.08
N LEU A 33 5.74 -8.24 6.73
CA LEU A 33 6.91 -8.99 6.31
C LEU A 33 6.70 -10.47 6.68
N LYS A 34 6.69 -11.34 5.68
CA LYS A 34 6.37 -12.75 5.77
C LYS A 34 7.62 -13.64 5.75
N ALA A 35 7.55 -14.80 6.39
CA ALA A 35 8.62 -15.79 6.37
C ALA A 35 8.77 -16.48 5.01
N GLU A 36 7.65 -16.69 4.31
CA GLU A 36 7.62 -17.33 2.99
C GLU A 36 6.78 -16.51 1.99
N LYS A 37 6.79 -16.91 0.72
CA LYS A 37 6.03 -16.28 -0.39
C LYS A 37 4.53 -16.60 -0.33
N SER A 38 3.94 -16.54 0.85
CA SER A 38 2.52 -16.82 1.09
C SER A 38 1.97 -15.91 2.18
N ALA A 39 0.76 -15.39 1.96
CA ALA A 39 0.07 -14.55 2.94
C ALA A 39 -0.32 -15.30 4.21
N SER A 40 -0.45 -16.62 4.14
CA SER A 40 -0.73 -17.48 5.30
C SER A 40 0.52 -17.87 6.10
N SER A 41 1.73 -17.52 5.62
CA SER A 41 2.97 -17.77 6.36
C SER A 41 3.13 -16.85 7.57
N GLU A 42 4.05 -17.24 8.46
CA GLU A 42 4.38 -16.49 9.68
C GLU A 42 4.77 -15.05 9.37
N THR A 43 4.31 -14.12 10.21
CA THR A 43 4.63 -12.70 10.07
C THR A 43 5.84 -12.37 10.95
N ILE A 44 6.95 -12.02 10.32
CA ILE A 44 8.21 -11.64 10.97
C ILE A 44 8.09 -10.25 11.61
N ALA A 45 7.46 -9.31 10.89
CA ALA A 45 7.27 -7.93 11.36
C ALA A 45 6.14 -7.23 10.58
N THR A 46 5.50 -6.25 11.21
CA THR A 46 4.65 -5.27 10.50
C THR A 46 5.47 -4.01 10.30
N LEU A 47 5.52 -3.53 9.06
CA LEU A 47 6.34 -2.40 8.65
C LEU A 47 5.49 -1.13 8.52
N PRO A 48 5.93 0.02 9.08
CA PRO A 48 5.21 1.27 8.94
C PRO A 48 5.28 1.82 7.50
N LEU A 49 4.31 2.66 7.15
CA LEU A 49 4.28 3.38 5.87
C LEU A 49 5.58 4.18 5.68
N GLY A 50 6.15 4.13 4.48
CA GLY A 50 7.37 4.83 4.12
C GLY A 50 8.67 4.15 4.53
N THR A 51 8.61 2.97 5.16
CA THR A 51 9.83 2.19 5.46
C THR A 51 10.59 1.89 4.17
N GLU A 52 11.85 2.28 4.12
CA GLU A 52 12.76 1.95 3.01
C GLU A 52 13.25 0.49 3.14
N LEU A 53 13.24 -0.22 2.03
CA LEU A 53 13.57 -1.63 1.94
C LEU A 53 14.55 -1.86 0.79
N LEU A 54 15.48 -2.80 0.99
CA LEU A 54 16.40 -3.26 -0.04
C LEU A 54 15.90 -4.56 -0.63
N VAL A 55 15.65 -4.59 -1.94
CA VAL A 55 15.20 -5.78 -2.67
C VAL A 55 16.39 -6.67 -3.03
N PHE A 56 16.29 -7.96 -2.72
CA PHE A 56 17.24 -9.00 -3.13
C PHE A 56 16.76 -9.74 -4.38
N SER A 57 15.47 -10.05 -4.42
CA SER A 57 14.87 -10.76 -5.54
C SER A 57 13.37 -10.46 -5.59
N PHE A 58 12.80 -10.68 -6.77
CA PHE A 58 11.37 -10.64 -7.02
C PHE A 58 10.97 -11.98 -7.62
N ASP A 59 9.92 -12.58 -7.08
CA ASP A 59 9.35 -13.82 -7.59
C ASP A 59 7.83 -13.73 -7.61
N ASP A 60 7.26 -13.79 -8.81
CA ASP A 60 5.84 -13.64 -9.14
C ASP A 60 5.17 -12.37 -8.58
N ARG A 61 4.78 -12.39 -7.30
CA ARG A 61 4.14 -11.26 -6.61
C ARG A 61 4.84 -10.85 -5.32
N TRP A 62 5.99 -11.44 -5.01
CA TRP A 62 6.66 -11.29 -3.73
C TRP A 62 8.08 -10.76 -3.91
N TYR A 63 8.40 -9.69 -3.18
CA TYR A 63 9.76 -9.21 -3.05
C TYR A 63 10.42 -9.87 -1.84
N HIS A 64 11.62 -10.41 -2.01
CA HIS A 64 12.49 -10.72 -0.89
C HIS A 64 13.28 -9.46 -0.52
N VAL A 65 13.06 -8.95 0.68
CA VAL A 65 13.57 -7.63 1.12
C VAL A 65 14.38 -7.72 2.42
N SER A 66 15.24 -6.72 2.64
CA SER A 66 15.85 -6.43 3.94
C SER A 66 15.33 -5.11 4.48
N THR A 67 15.01 -5.06 5.77
CA THR A 67 14.90 -3.79 6.51
C THR A 67 16.27 -3.26 6.90
N ALA A 68 16.34 -1.98 7.27
CA ALA A 68 17.54 -1.35 7.83
C ALA A 68 18.00 -2.04 9.13
N ASP A 69 17.06 -2.57 9.93
CA ASP A 69 17.32 -3.33 11.15
C ASP A 69 17.87 -4.75 10.89
N GLY A 70 18.10 -5.12 9.63
CA GLY A 70 18.67 -6.41 9.23
C GLY A 70 17.66 -7.57 9.16
N LYS A 71 16.36 -7.33 9.38
CA LYS A 71 15.32 -8.35 9.20
C LYS A 71 15.13 -8.63 7.71
N LYS A 72 15.01 -9.90 7.34
CA LYS A 72 14.79 -10.34 5.97
C LYS A 72 13.52 -11.16 5.88
N GLY A 73 12.80 -11.03 4.77
CA GLY A 73 11.58 -11.78 4.53
C GLY A 73 10.92 -11.38 3.22
N PHE A 74 9.73 -11.92 2.99
CA PHE A 74 8.95 -11.69 1.79
C PHE A 74 7.88 -10.63 2.02
N LEU A 75 7.72 -9.72 1.06
CA LEU A 75 6.70 -8.68 1.11
C LEU A 75 5.92 -8.67 -0.21
N TYR A 76 4.59 -8.67 -0.10
CA TYR A 76 3.73 -8.66 -1.28
C TYR A 76 3.91 -7.36 -2.06
N ARG A 77 4.06 -7.46 -3.40
CA ARG A 77 4.36 -6.32 -4.28
C ARG A 77 3.35 -5.18 -4.17
N GLY A 78 2.08 -5.49 -3.89
CA GLY A 78 1.03 -4.48 -3.76
C GLY A 78 1.13 -3.63 -2.49
N ARG A 79 2.06 -3.94 -1.58
CA ARG A 79 2.32 -3.17 -0.35
C ARG A 79 3.51 -2.22 -0.47
N VAL A 80 4.18 -2.18 -1.63
CA VAL A 80 5.38 -1.36 -1.87
C VAL A 80 5.25 -0.48 -3.09
N SER A 81 6.09 0.54 -3.17
CA SER A 81 6.24 1.48 -4.27
C SER A 81 7.73 1.74 -4.53
N PHE A 82 8.10 2.01 -5.77
CA PHE A 82 9.45 2.48 -6.12
C PHE A 82 9.65 3.97 -5.84
N GLU A 83 8.57 4.66 -5.44
CA GLU A 83 8.61 6.04 -5.01
C GLU A 83 8.17 6.16 -3.55
N PRO A 84 8.81 7.03 -2.75
CA PRO A 84 8.42 7.25 -1.38
C PRO A 84 6.99 7.83 -1.31
N PRO A 85 6.11 7.31 -0.44
CA PRO A 85 4.75 7.83 -0.33
C PRO A 85 4.76 9.26 0.22
N THR A 86 4.02 10.17 -0.42
CA THR A 86 3.90 11.61 -0.10
C THR A 86 3.28 11.91 1.30
N GLY A 87 2.99 10.89 2.09
CA GLY A 87 2.48 10.98 3.47
C GLY A 87 3.43 10.41 4.54
N ALA A 88 4.57 9.82 4.17
CA ALA A 88 5.53 9.30 5.15
C ALA A 88 6.36 10.41 5.83
N GLN A 89 6.38 11.61 5.27
CA GLN A 89 6.91 12.81 5.90
C GLN A 89 5.78 13.82 6.08
N GLY A 90 4.98 13.64 7.12
CA GLY A 90 3.90 14.55 7.45
C GLY A 90 3.59 14.48 8.93
N LYS A 91 3.96 15.53 9.66
CA LYS A 91 3.43 15.79 11.00
C LYS A 91 1.91 15.77 10.89
N VAL A 92 1.23 15.01 11.75
CA VAL A 92 -0.23 15.08 11.87
C VAL A 92 -0.56 16.42 12.52
N GLY A 93 -0.65 17.47 11.69
CA GLY A 93 -0.76 18.85 12.15
C GLY A 93 -1.33 19.83 11.14
N GLU A 94 -1.87 19.38 10.01
CA GLU A 94 -2.52 20.26 9.04
C GLU A 94 -3.82 19.67 8.49
N ASP A 95 -4.85 20.52 8.46
CA ASP A 95 -6.22 20.21 8.05
C ASP A 95 -6.26 19.44 6.72
N PRO A 96 -6.72 18.17 6.72
CA PRO A 96 -6.77 17.36 5.51
C PRO A 96 -7.66 17.97 4.43
N LEU A 97 -8.63 18.80 4.83
CA LEU A 97 -9.49 19.56 3.92
C LEU A 97 -8.73 20.70 3.23
N GLY A 98 -7.83 21.40 3.94
CA GLY A 98 -7.05 22.51 3.37
C GLY A 98 -6.08 22.03 2.28
N LYS A 99 -5.46 20.87 2.46
CA LYS A 99 -4.56 20.24 1.47
C LYS A 99 -5.31 19.77 0.21
N LEU A 100 -6.55 19.31 0.37
CA LEU A 100 -7.41 18.97 -0.77
C LEU A 100 -7.83 20.23 -1.55
N LEU A 101 -8.18 21.30 -0.84
CA LEU A 101 -8.60 22.56 -1.48
C LEU A 101 -7.44 23.28 -2.16
N SER A 102 -6.21 23.23 -1.62
CA SER A 102 -5.03 23.81 -2.27
C SER A 102 -4.65 23.07 -3.55
N GLY A 103 -4.78 21.74 -3.58
CA GLY A 103 -4.54 20.95 -4.81
C GLY A 103 -5.53 21.30 -5.94
N VAL A 104 -6.75 21.70 -5.60
CA VAL A 104 -7.74 22.17 -6.59
C VAL A 104 -7.43 23.61 -7.04
N ALA A 105 -6.93 24.46 -6.15
CA ALA A 105 -6.58 25.85 -6.48
C ALA A 105 -5.37 25.98 -7.43
N ASP A 106 -4.39 25.07 -7.35
CA ASP A 106 -3.22 25.04 -8.24
C ASP A 106 -3.48 24.33 -9.59
N SER A 107 -4.66 23.75 -9.77
CA SER A 107 -5.04 23.10 -11.01
C SER A 107 -5.41 24.15 -12.07
N ASN A 108 -4.54 24.36 -13.07
CA ASN A 108 -4.85 25.09 -14.31
C ASN A 108 -5.85 24.30 -15.20
N ILE A 109 -6.95 23.81 -14.63
CA ILE A 109 -8.07 23.28 -15.40
C ILE A 109 -8.75 24.49 -16.03
N LYS A 110 -8.33 24.82 -17.25
CA LYS A 110 -9.10 25.69 -18.13
C LYS A 110 -10.44 24.98 -18.35
N GLY A 111 -11.48 25.51 -17.71
CA GLY A 111 -12.82 24.94 -17.75
C GLY A 111 -13.38 24.95 -19.16
N ASP A 112 -13.03 23.92 -19.94
CA ASP A 112 -13.91 23.49 -21.00
C ASP A 112 -15.06 22.76 -20.32
N SER A 113 -16.25 23.31 -20.48
CA SER A 113 -17.47 22.78 -19.89
C SER A 113 -17.82 21.47 -20.58
N ALA A 114 -17.19 20.37 -20.15
CA ALA A 114 -17.63 19.05 -20.52
C ALA A 114 -19.01 18.82 -19.86
N ASP A 115 -20.08 18.96 -20.65
CA ASP A 115 -21.46 18.66 -20.29
C ASP A 115 -21.61 17.15 -20.00
N THR A 116 -21.15 16.74 -18.82
CA THR A 116 -21.35 15.39 -18.27
C THR A 116 -22.79 15.17 -17.81
N SER A 117 -23.65 16.18 -17.92
CA SER A 117 -25.09 16.10 -17.58
C SER A 117 -25.88 15.16 -18.50
N ARG A 118 -25.28 14.69 -19.61
CA ARG A 118 -25.96 13.83 -20.59
C ARG A 118 -25.82 12.32 -20.34
N SER A 119 -24.97 11.89 -19.40
CA SER A 119 -24.80 10.46 -19.06
C SER A 119 -25.57 10.03 -17.81
N ILE A 120 -26.13 10.97 -17.06
CA ILE A 120 -27.09 10.66 -16.00
C ILE A 120 -28.43 10.45 -16.68
N ARG A 121 -28.71 9.22 -17.14
CA ARG A 121 -30.11 8.81 -17.27
C ARG A 121 -30.71 8.99 -15.89
N PRO A 122 -31.72 9.86 -15.69
CA PRO A 122 -32.54 9.73 -14.50
C PRO A 122 -32.99 8.28 -14.51
N LEU A 123 -32.77 7.55 -13.42
CA LEU A 123 -33.48 6.29 -13.23
C LEU A 123 -34.94 6.66 -13.40
N THR A 124 -35.50 6.36 -14.58
CA THR A 124 -36.90 6.62 -14.87
C THR A 124 -37.63 5.82 -13.83
N VAL A 125 -38.14 6.54 -12.84
CA VAL A 125 -38.98 6.06 -11.78
C VAL A 125 -40.12 5.34 -12.48
N GLU A 126 -40.04 4.01 -12.57
CA GLU A 126 -41.22 3.17 -12.71
C GLU A 126 -42.05 3.43 -11.47
N LYS A 127 -42.86 4.50 -11.53
CA LYS A 127 -43.94 4.86 -10.62
C LYS A 127 -43.70 4.40 -9.17
N GLU A 128 -42.58 4.78 -8.56
CA GLU A 128 -42.52 4.78 -7.11
C GLU A 128 -43.48 5.86 -6.65
N LYS A 129 -44.62 5.38 -6.12
CA LYS A 129 -45.58 6.16 -5.34
C LYS A 129 -44.82 7.22 -4.55
N LYS A 130 -45.15 8.49 -4.79
CA LYS A 130 -44.67 9.69 -4.11
C LYS A 130 -44.53 9.38 -2.61
N LYS A 131 -43.33 8.99 -2.16
CA LYS A 131 -43.04 8.84 -0.73
C LYS A 131 -43.06 10.25 -0.17
N GLU A 132 -43.85 10.44 0.89
CA GLU A 132 -43.98 11.72 1.60
C GLU A 132 -42.60 12.32 1.88
N PRO A 133 -42.47 13.66 1.94
CA PRO A 133 -41.18 14.30 2.18
C PRO A 133 -40.59 13.76 3.48
N LYS A 134 -39.56 12.89 3.38
CA LYS A 134 -38.84 12.43 4.56
C LYS A 134 -38.30 13.66 5.25
N ASN A 135 -38.64 13.81 6.52
CA ASN A 135 -38.19 14.89 7.38
C ASN A 135 -36.64 15.01 7.29
N GLU A 136 -36.12 16.22 7.09
CA GLU A 136 -34.69 16.51 6.91
C GLU A 136 -33.83 15.82 7.98
N LEU A 137 -34.32 15.77 9.22
CA LEU A 137 -33.63 15.10 10.33
C LEU A 137 -33.40 13.60 10.09
N VAL A 138 -34.36 12.92 9.45
CA VAL A 138 -34.24 11.49 9.13
C VAL A 138 -33.21 11.26 8.02
N LEU A 139 -33.09 12.18 7.06
CA LEU A 139 -32.07 12.11 6.00
C LEU A 139 -30.67 12.31 6.57
N GLN A 140 -30.52 13.23 7.53
CA GLN A 140 -29.25 13.47 8.21
C GLN A 140 -28.84 12.26 9.08
N ASP A 141 -29.78 11.64 9.78
CA ASP A 141 -29.51 10.44 10.58
C ASP A 141 -29.12 9.24 9.71
N GLU A 142 -29.82 9.03 8.58
CA GLU A 142 -29.46 8.00 7.59
C GLU A 142 -28.07 8.27 6.99
N LEU A 143 -27.77 9.53 6.62
CA LEU A 143 -26.46 9.93 6.11
C LEU A 143 -25.35 9.68 7.13
N ASN A 144 -25.56 10.09 8.38
CA ASN A 144 -24.60 9.88 9.46
C ASN A 144 -24.34 8.38 9.69
N ASN A 145 -25.37 7.55 9.63
CA ASN A 145 -25.22 6.10 9.71
C ASN A 145 -24.36 5.56 8.55
N LEU A 146 -24.61 6.00 7.31
CA LEU A 146 -23.80 5.61 6.16
C LEU A 146 -22.35 6.07 6.27
N LEU A 147 -22.12 7.33 6.67
CA LEU A 147 -20.78 7.89 6.86
C LEU A 147 -20.02 7.22 8.01
N SER A 148 -20.74 6.73 9.02
CA SER A 148 -20.15 5.99 10.14
C SER A 148 -19.73 4.56 9.80
N ARG A 149 -20.20 4.02 8.67
CA ARG A 149 -19.92 2.64 8.27
C ARG A 149 -18.45 2.51 7.86
N ARG A 150 -17.64 1.99 8.78
CA ARG A 150 -16.22 1.67 8.56
C ARG A 150 -16.03 0.19 8.28
N ILE A 151 -15.16 -0.12 7.32
CA ILE A 151 -14.68 -1.47 7.07
C ILE A 151 -13.43 -1.68 7.92
N THR A 152 -13.38 -2.75 8.71
CA THR A 152 -12.20 -3.07 9.54
C THR A 152 -11.11 -3.77 8.73
N SER A 153 -9.85 -3.71 9.20
CA SER A 153 -8.76 -4.47 8.58
C SER A 153 -9.04 -5.97 8.53
N SER A 154 -9.69 -6.53 9.56
CA SER A 154 -10.10 -7.94 9.57
C SER A 154 -11.15 -8.30 8.51
N GLN A 155 -12.05 -7.36 8.17
CA GLN A 155 -13.01 -7.56 7.09
C GLN A 155 -12.34 -7.51 5.72
N ILE A 156 -11.35 -6.62 5.55
CA ILE A 156 -10.52 -6.56 4.34
C ILE A 156 -9.71 -7.86 4.20
N ASP A 157 -8.99 -8.27 5.23
CA ASP A 157 -8.18 -9.50 5.21
C ASP A 157 -9.04 -10.73 4.91
N ARG A 158 -10.24 -10.84 5.51
CA ARG A 158 -11.19 -11.92 5.20
C ARG A 158 -11.64 -11.89 3.75
N PHE A 159 -11.97 -10.71 3.24
CA PHE A 159 -12.37 -10.55 1.83
C PHE A 159 -11.24 -10.96 0.88
N LEU A 160 -10.01 -10.54 1.17
CA LEU A 160 -8.84 -10.92 0.36
C LEU A 160 -8.61 -12.43 0.40
N LEU A 161 -8.73 -13.05 1.58
CA LEU A 161 -8.58 -14.50 1.76
C LEU A 161 -9.68 -15.28 1.03
N GLU A 162 -10.96 -14.96 1.25
CA GLU A 162 -12.10 -15.67 0.65
C GLU A 162 -12.14 -15.51 -0.87
N GLY A 163 -11.83 -14.31 -1.37
CA GLY A 163 -11.79 -14.02 -2.79
C GLY A 163 -10.50 -14.46 -3.49
N LYS A 164 -9.50 -14.97 -2.75
CA LYS A 164 -8.14 -15.23 -3.26
C LYS A 164 -7.57 -14.03 -4.03
N VAL A 165 -7.73 -12.84 -3.46
CA VAL A 165 -7.34 -11.57 -4.07
C VAL A 165 -6.04 -11.08 -3.44
N GLY A 166 -5.18 -10.50 -4.28
CA GLY A 166 -3.98 -9.81 -3.83
C GLY A 166 -2.95 -10.79 -3.26
N GLU A 167 -2.59 -10.60 -1.99
CA GLU A 167 -1.58 -11.43 -1.31
C GLU A 167 -2.05 -12.88 -1.06
N TYR A 168 -3.36 -13.13 -1.08
CA TYR A 168 -3.95 -14.48 -0.99
C TYR A 168 -4.32 -15.08 -2.34
N GLY A 169 -3.99 -14.40 -3.44
CA GLY A 169 -3.99 -15.05 -4.73
C GLY A 169 -2.88 -16.10 -4.73
N GLU A 170 -3.23 -17.35 -4.94
CA GLU A 170 -2.35 -18.49 -5.26
C GLU A 170 -3.03 -19.27 -6.37
#